data_AF-A0A179G0G0-F1
#
_entry.id   AF-A0A179G0G0-F1
#
_cell.length_a   1.000
_cell.length_b   1.000
_cell.length_c   1.000
_cell.angle_alpha   90.00
_cell.angle_beta   90.00
_cell.angle_gamma   90.00
#
_symmetry.space_group_name_H-M   'P 1'
#
loop_
_entity.id
_entity.type
_entity.pdbx_description
1 polymer ?
#
loop_
_entity_poly.entity_id
_entity_poly.type
_entity_poly.pdbx_seq_one_letter_code
_entity_poly.pdbx_strand_id
1 'polypeptide(L)'
;MVSKASAKKKASTASKTPATQSSTTKHATHSHGDQQTLLNIFSDAFANVLSSEQFPTLLQEIKQALFNRDFGGAFGKEEYLEAYAARWSPTRALCYASVFCGVREYIDELVSKSTHGNDDESETADSSSSKDVASNDGVKMLCMGGCAAEHVAFASYLQQTKHSGSLRLLDSAPWKHVTSLLQNQLTTAPPLSKYASAAAKASNSCLVEPSQLRVTFTQANVLDLDGDGLSEQVGLEPVLVTLMFTLNELYTEGGIGRTTKFLRNLGLVLPTGSLLLVVDSPGSYSEAAVGKEKKRYPMQWLLNHTLMESETPGYTWERLESEDSVWFRLPEGLTYPIQLENMRYQMHLYRIHKLT
;
A
#
# COMPACT_ATOMS: atom_id res chain seq x y z
N MET A 1 30.49 -69.89 -8.22
CA MET A 1 30.00 -69.44 -6.90
C MET A 1 30.66 -68.12 -6.54
N VAL A 2 30.02 -66.99 -6.83
CA VAL A 2 30.03 -65.73 -6.05
C VAL A 2 28.84 -64.93 -6.61
N SER A 3 27.78 -64.71 -5.84
CA SER A 3 26.69 -63.79 -6.21
C SER A 3 26.49 -62.73 -5.13
N LYS A 4 26.45 -61.48 -5.59
CA LYS A 4 26.35 -60.22 -4.86
C LYS A 4 25.12 -60.15 -3.94
N ALA A 5 25.31 -59.65 -2.72
CA ALA A 5 24.24 -59.20 -1.84
C ALA A 5 24.20 -57.66 -1.82
N SER A 6 23.07 -57.09 -2.27
CA SER A 6 22.75 -55.66 -2.15
C SER A 6 22.20 -55.35 -0.77
N ALA A 7 22.82 -54.40 -0.08
CA ALA A 7 22.31 -53.84 1.19
C ALA A 7 21.27 -52.74 0.90
N LYS A 8 20.04 -52.95 1.40
CA LYS A 8 18.89 -52.05 1.30
C LYS A 8 18.95 -51.01 2.45
N LYS A 9 19.15 -49.73 2.15
CA LYS A 9 19.06 -48.62 3.12
C LYS A 9 17.59 -48.36 3.48
N LYS A 10 17.28 -48.36 4.78
CA LYS A 10 16.00 -47.92 5.35
C LYS A 10 15.86 -46.40 5.20
N ALA A 11 14.75 -45.95 4.61
CA ALA A 11 14.33 -44.56 4.60
C ALA A 11 13.62 -44.22 5.92
N SER A 12 14.06 -43.15 6.58
CA SER A 12 13.40 -42.58 7.77
C SER A 12 12.20 -41.75 7.34
N THR A 13 11.03 -42.10 7.87
CA THR A 13 9.78 -41.36 7.72
C THR A 13 9.86 -40.00 8.41
N ALA A 14 9.91 -38.93 7.60
CA ALA A 14 9.69 -37.56 8.06
C ALA A 14 8.19 -37.34 8.30
N SER A 15 7.88 -36.92 9.52
CA SER A 15 6.57 -36.47 9.98
C SER A 15 6.04 -35.35 9.09
N LYS A 16 4.88 -35.56 8.46
CA LYS A 16 4.13 -34.52 7.74
C LYS A 16 3.27 -33.77 8.76
N THR A 17 3.67 -32.55 9.09
CA THR A 17 2.80 -31.56 9.73
C THR A 17 1.65 -31.21 8.76
N PRO A 18 0.38 -31.15 9.19
CA PRO A 18 -0.72 -30.88 8.27
C PRO A 18 -0.63 -29.46 7.72
N ALA A 19 -0.76 -29.33 6.40
CA ALA A 19 -0.92 -28.05 5.73
C ALA A 19 -2.22 -27.39 6.22
N THR A 20 -2.09 -26.21 6.84
CA THR A 20 -3.21 -25.34 7.18
C THR A 20 -3.97 -25.01 5.89
N GLN A 21 -5.27 -25.31 5.89
CA GLN A 21 -6.18 -25.05 4.79
C GLN A 21 -6.20 -23.54 4.52
N SER A 22 -5.97 -23.12 3.27
CA SER A 22 -6.14 -21.72 2.87
C SER A 22 -7.60 -21.35 3.07
N SER A 23 -7.90 -20.51 4.05
CA SER A 23 -9.16 -19.80 4.12
C SER A 23 -9.31 -19.00 2.84
N THR A 24 -10.27 -19.36 2.00
CA THR A 24 -10.70 -18.53 0.88
C THR A 24 -11.48 -17.36 1.44
N THR A 25 -10.76 -16.35 1.93
CA THR A 25 -11.30 -15.06 2.32
C THR A 25 -11.99 -14.48 1.10
N LYS A 26 -13.33 -14.38 1.14
CA LYS A 26 -14.14 -13.82 0.04
C LYS A 26 -13.84 -12.32 -0.01
N HIS A 27 -12.80 -11.92 -0.73
CA HIS A 27 -12.51 -10.51 -0.97
C HIS A 27 -13.75 -9.86 -1.58
N ALA A 28 -14.30 -8.85 -0.90
CA ALA A 28 -15.36 -8.03 -1.45
C ALA A 28 -14.83 -7.37 -2.74
N THR A 29 -15.42 -7.76 -3.87
CA THR A 29 -14.98 -7.34 -5.20
C THR A 29 -15.69 -6.06 -5.60
N HIS A 30 -14.91 -5.03 -5.91
CA HIS A 30 -15.35 -3.84 -6.66
C HIS A 30 -16.19 -4.26 -7.88
N SER A 31 -17.23 -3.51 -8.23
CA SER A 31 -17.99 -3.80 -9.44
C SER A 31 -17.09 -3.67 -10.68
N HIS A 32 -17.43 -4.36 -11.79
CA HIS A 32 -16.66 -4.26 -13.03
C HIS A 32 -16.51 -2.80 -13.50
N GLY A 33 -17.57 -2.01 -13.37
CA GLY A 33 -17.57 -0.57 -13.71
C GLY A 33 -16.62 0.25 -12.84
N ASP A 34 -16.57 -0.03 -11.53
CA ASP A 34 -15.64 0.66 -10.62
C ASP A 34 -14.19 0.34 -10.97
N GLN A 35 -13.90 -0.94 -11.23
CA GLN A 35 -12.56 -1.37 -11.62
C GLN A 35 -12.12 -0.73 -12.95
N GLN A 36 -13.00 -0.71 -13.95
CA GLN A 36 -12.72 -0.04 -15.22
C GLN A 36 -12.49 1.46 -15.03
N THR A 37 -13.22 2.10 -14.11
CA THR A 37 -13.01 3.51 -13.76
C THR A 37 -11.61 3.76 -13.22
N LEU A 38 -11.11 2.89 -12.32
CA LEU A 38 -9.74 3.00 -11.82
C LEU A 38 -8.70 2.82 -12.93
N LEU A 39 -8.91 1.89 -13.87
CA LEU A 39 -8.02 1.73 -15.02
C LEU A 39 -8.04 2.95 -15.96
N ASN A 40 -9.21 3.54 -16.18
CA ASN A 40 -9.35 4.74 -16.99
C ASN A 40 -8.57 5.92 -16.39
N ILE A 41 -8.57 6.08 -15.07
CA ILE A 41 -7.77 7.12 -14.39
C ILE A 41 -6.28 7.02 -14.75
N PHE A 42 -5.70 5.81 -14.74
CA PHE A 42 -4.31 5.61 -15.17
C PHE A 42 -4.14 5.85 -16.68
N SER A 43 -5.06 5.33 -17.49
CA SER A 43 -5.00 5.48 -18.95
C SER A 43 -5.03 6.96 -19.36
N ASP A 44 -5.87 7.77 -18.71
CA ASP A 44 -6.04 9.19 -19.00
C ASP A 44 -4.89 10.01 -18.41
N ALA A 45 -4.41 9.68 -17.20
CA ALA A 45 -3.25 10.36 -16.59
C ALA A 45 -1.97 10.17 -17.43
N PHE A 46 -1.77 8.98 -18.00
CA PHE A 46 -0.53 8.60 -18.67
C PHE A 46 -0.71 8.35 -20.17
N ALA A 47 -1.75 8.91 -20.79
CA ALA A 47 -2.05 8.72 -22.21
C ALA A 47 -0.85 9.04 -23.13
N ASN A 48 -0.13 10.12 -22.83
CA ASN A 48 1.07 10.51 -23.58
C ASN A 48 2.20 9.47 -23.48
N VAL A 49 2.39 8.91 -22.29
CA VAL A 49 3.41 7.87 -22.05
C VAL A 49 2.99 6.56 -22.71
N LEU A 50 1.74 6.14 -22.55
CA LEU A 50 1.21 4.90 -23.12
C LEU A 50 1.20 4.90 -24.66
N SER A 51 1.07 6.07 -25.28
CA SER A 51 1.10 6.23 -26.74
C SER A 51 2.50 6.52 -27.31
N SER A 52 3.51 6.68 -26.46
CA SER A 52 4.88 6.99 -26.89
C SER A 52 5.59 5.78 -27.47
N GLU A 53 6.23 5.95 -28.62
CA GLU A 53 7.13 4.95 -29.24
C GLU A 53 8.33 4.58 -28.34
N GLN A 54 8.70 5.45 -27.39
CA GLN A 54 9.79 5.19 -26.44
C GLN A 54 9.38 4.33 -25.25
N PHE A 55 8.07 4.14 -25.04
CA PHE A 55 7.56 3.47 -23.85
C PHE A 55 8.09 2.04 -23.66
N PRO A 56 8.17 1.17 -24.69
CA PRO A 56 8.75 -0.16 -24.54
C PRO A 56 10.21 -0.14 -24.06
N THR A 57 11.01 0.81 -24.55
CA THR A 57 12.42 0.98 -24.16
C THR A 57 12.53 1.40 -22.70
N LEU A 58 11.76 2.41 -22.28
CA LEU A 58 11.71 2.85 -20.88
C LEU A 58 11.32 1.69 -19.95
N LEU A 59 10.31 0.89 -20.32
CA LEU A 59 9.91 -0.26 -19.53
C LEU A 59 11.01 -1.32 -19.41
N GLN A 60 11.80 -1.53 -20.45
CA GLN A 60 12.92 -2.46 -20.40
C GLN A 60 14.03 -1.95 -19.46
N GLU A 61 14.35 -0.67 -19.51
CA GLU A 61 15.34 -0.04 -18.63
C GLU A 61 14.92 -0.14 -17.16
N ILE A 62 13.67 0.21 -16.86
CA ILE A 62 13.10 0.10 -15.50
C ILE A 62 13.12 -1.37 -15.04
N LYS A 63 12.68 -2.32 -15.88
CA LYS A 63 12.72 -3.76 -15.55
C LYS A 63 14.13 -4.23 -15.24
N GLN A 64 15.12 -3.77 -15.99
CA GLN A 64 16.51 -4.14 -15.79
C GLN A 64 17.05 -3.57 -14.47
N ALA A 65 16.74 -2.31 -14.15
CA ALA A 65 17.09 -1.70 -12.88
C ALA A 65 16.44 -2.43 -11.69
N LEU A 66 15.14 -2.73 -11.77
CA LEU A 66 14.42 -3.50 -10.74
C LEU A 66 14.98 -4.92 -10.58
N PHE A 67 15.34 -5.60 -11.67
CA PHE A 67 15.97 -6.91 -11.62
C PHE A 67 17.32 -6.87 -10.91
N ASN A 68 18.11 -5.81 -11.15
CA ASN A 68 19.39 -5.58 -10.49
C ASN A 68 19.26 -5.04 -9.07
N ARG A 69 18.03 -4.78 -8.60
CA ARG A 69 17.73 -4.08 -7.34
C ARG A 69 18.37 -2.69 -7.25
N ASP A 70 18.51 -2.02 -8.40
CA ASP A 70 18.93 -0.63 -8.50
C ASP A 70 17.69 0.26 -8.48
N PHE A 71 17.15 0.49 -7.28
CA PHE A 71 15.92 1.28 -7.10
C PHE A 71 16.15 2.77 -7.41
N GLY A 72 17.31 3.32 -7.05
CA GLY A 72 17.72 4.65 -7.46
C GLY A 72 17.75 4.84 -8.98
N GLY A 73 18.25 3.86 -9.74
CA GLY A 73 18.18 3.86 -11.19
C GLY A 73 16.76 3.68 -11.75
N ALA A 74 15.92 2.86 -11.10
CA ALA A 74 14.55 2.60 -11.52
C ALA A 74 13.59 3.79 -11.26
N PHE A 75 13.82 4.56 -10.20
CA PHE A 75 12.88 5.56 -9.70
C PHE A 75 13.45 7.00 -9.66
N GLY A 76 14.73 7.19 -9.97
CA GLY A 76 15.39 8.49 -9.88
C GLY A 76 14.99 9.52 -10.95
N LYS A 77 14.23 9.13 -11.99
CA LYS A 77 13.82 10.03 -13.09
C LYS A 77 12.30 10.12 -13.18
N GLU A 78 11.76 11.32 -13.37
CA GLU A 78 10.31 11.54 -13.50
C GLU A 78 9.68 10.73 -14.65
N GLU A 79 10.34 10.69 -15.81
CA GLU A 79 9.86 9.89 -16.97
C GLU A 79 9.76 8.38 -16.67
N TYR A 80 10.63 7.86 -15.78
CA TYR A 80 10.58 6.47 -15.35
C TYR A 80 9.44 6.24 -14.36
N LEU A 81 9.17 7.22 -13.49
CA LEU A 81 8.04 7.16 -12.55
C LEU A 81 6.70 7.16 -13.29
N GLU A 82 6.55 7.98 -14.34
CA GLU A 82 5.34 7.95 -15.16
C GLU A 82 5.20 6.62 -15.92
N ALA A 83 6.27 6.14 -16.56
CA ALA A 83 6.24 4.85 -17.25
C ALA A 83 5.96 3.69 -16.28
N TYR A 84 6.52 3.74 -15.07
CA TYR A 84 6.25 2.78 -14.02
C TYR A 84 4.80 2.81 -13.56
N ALA A 85 4.28 4.01 -13.28
CA ALA A 85 2.90 4.23 -12.87
C ALA A 85 1.92 3.75 -13.95
N ALA A 86 2.21 4.01 -15.22
CA ALA A 86 1.40 3.54 -16.33
C ALA A 86 1.37 2.01 -16.47
N ARG A 87 2.46 1.31 -16.10
CA ARG A 87 2.62 -0.13 -16.32
C ARG A 87 2.25 -1.02 -15.15
N TRP A 88 2.63 -0.65 -13.93
CA TRP A 88 2.51 -1.53 -12.76
C TRP A 88 1.49 -1.05 -11.74
N SER A 89 1.22 0.25 -11.67
CA SER A 89 0.24 0.78 -10.72
C SER A 89 -1.22 0.42 -11.01
N PRO A 90 -1.72 0.20 -12.25
CA PRO A 90 -3.14 -0.07 -12.47
C PRO A 90 -3.60 -1.38 -11.82
N THR A 91 -2.91 -2.51 -12.08
CA THR A 91 -3.23 -3.79 -11.41
C THR A 91 -3.07 -3.66 -9.90
N ARG A 92 -2.03 -2.98 -9.43
CA ARG A 92 -1.80 -2.78 -7.99
C ARG A 92 -2.91 -1.97 -7.35
N ALA A 93 -3.40 -0.91 -7.99
CA ALA A 93 -4.51 -0.11 -7.48
C ALA A 93 -5.79 -0.94 -7.36
N LEU A 94 -6.11 -1.78 -8.34
CA LEU A 94 -7.24 -2.71 -8.25
C LEU A 94 -7.07 -3.70 -7.09
N CYS A 95 -5.87 -4.25 -6.93
CA CYS A 95 -5.53 -5.15 -5.82
C CYS A 95 -5.67 -4.44 -4.47
N TYR A 96 -5.09 -3.25 -4.31
CA TYR A 96 -5.10 -2.50 -3.07
C TYR A 96 -6.51 -2.02 -2.71
N ALA A 97 -7.31 -1.63 -3.70
CA ALA A 97 -8.72 -1.30 -3.48
C ALA A 97 -9.52 -2.51 -2.96
N SER A 98 -9.21 -3.72 -3.46
CA SER A 98 -9.78 -4.96 -2.92
C SER A 98 -9.29 -5.27 -1.51
N VAL A 99 -8.01 -4.99 -1.20
CA VAL A 99 -7.43 -5.16 0.14
C VAL A 99 -8.10 -4.21 1.13
N PHE A 100 -8.21 -2.91 0.81
CA PHE A 100 -8.89 -1.91 1.65
C PHE A 100 -10.34 -2.26 1.91
N CYS A 101 -11.05 -2.82 0.91
CA CYS A 101 -12.40 -3.32 1.11
C CYS A 101 -12.43 -4.51 2.10
N GLY A 102 -11.45 -5.42 2.01
CA GLY A 102 -11.31 -6.55 2.92
C GLY A 102 -11.04 -6.15 4.37
N VAL A 103 -10.24 -5.11 4.59
CA VAL A 103 -9.89 -4.62 5.95
C VAL A 103 -10.75 -3.44 6.40
N ARG A 104 -11.87 -3.19 5.71
CA ARG A 104 -12.72 -2.00 5.92
C ARG A 104 -13.14 -1.84 7.37
N GLU A 105 -13.55 -2.92 8.04
CA GLU A 105 -14.03 -2.88 9.42
C GLU A 105 -12.99 -2.23 10.36
N TYR A 106 -11.71 -2.54 10.17
CA TYR A 106 -10.62 -1.96 10.96
C TYR A 106 -10.36 -0.48 10.62
N ILE A 107 -10.52 -0.09 9.35
CA ILE A 107 -10.36 1.31 8.93
C ILE A 107 -11.53 2.15 9.45
N ASP A 108 -12.76 1.65 9.38
CA ASP A 108 -13.96 2.32 9.90
C ASP A 108 -13.87 2.46 11.46
N GLU A 109 -13.30 1.47 12.15
CA GLU A 109 -12.97 1.55 13.59
C GLU A 109 -11.96 2.67 13.92
N LEU A 110 -11.00 2.94 13.03
CA LEU A 110 -10.00 4.00 13.21
C LEU A 110 -10.69 5.38 13.31
N VAL A 111 -11.69 5.62 12.47
CA VAL A 111 -12.45 6.88 12.40
C VAL A 111 -13.35 7.05 13.63
N SER A 112 -14.10 6.01 13.99
CA SER A 112 -15.07 6.06 15.11
C SER A 112 -14.43 6.21 16.50
N LYS A 113 -13.19 5.76 16.69
CA LYS A 113 -12.46 5.96 17.96
C LYS A 113 -11.87 7.37 18.08
N SER A 114 -11.59 8.03 16.95
CA SER A 114 -11.11 9.42 16.94
C SER A 114 -12.17 10.39 17.47
N THR A 115 -13.46 10.10 17.27
CA THR A 115 -14.57 10.96 17.68
C THR A 115 -14.96 10.84 19.16
N HIS A 116 -14.53 9.80 19.86
CA HIS A 116 -14.92 9.53 21.26
C HIS A 116 -13.80 9.76 22.29
N GLY A 117 -12.63 10.25 21.86
CA GLY A 117 -11.46 10.46 22.72
C GLY A 117 -11.41 11.79 23.48
N ASN A 118 -12.45 12.62 23.43
CA ASN A 118 -12.44 13.99 23.98
C ASN A 118 -13.58 14.32 24.96
N ASP A 119 -14.39 13.34 25.37
CA ASP A 119 -15.56 13.56 26.24
C ASP A 119 -15.27 13.26 27.72
N ASP A 120 -14.11 13.66 28.24
CA ASP A 120 -13.92 13.82 29.69
C ASP A 120 -13.55 15.28 30.01
N GLU A 121 -14.49 15.94 30.70
CA GLU A 121 -14.42 17.24 31.38
C GLU A 121 -14.47 18.53 30.53
N SER A 122 -15.69 19.01 30.24
CA SER A 122 -16.17 20.34 30.71
C SER A 122 -17.57 20.67 30.20
N GLU A 123 -18.58 20.57 31.08
CA GLU A 123 -19.86 21.25 30.90
C GLU A 123 -19.66 22.76 31.05
N THR A 124 -19.62 23.51 29.95
CA THR A 124 -20.13 24.90 29.94
C THR A 124 -20.80 25.19 28.61
N ALA A 125 -22.10 25.47 28.69
CA ALA A 125 -22.88 25.96 27.57
C ALA A 125 -22.56 27.44 27.33
N ASP A 126 -22.13 27.80 26.12
CA ASP A 126 -22.63 29.03 25.51
C ASP A 126 -22.53 29.02 23.98
N SER A 127 -23.44 29.77 23.37
CA SER A 127 -23.85 29.66 21.97
C SER A 127 -23.14 30.65 21.02
N SER A 128 -23.03 30.22 19.76
CA SER A 128 -22.87 31.00 18.52
C SER A 128 -21.47 31.51 18.11
N SER A 129 -20.88 30.88 17.09
CA SER A 129 -20.31 31.57 15.91
C SER A 129 -19.79 30.58 14.84
N SER A 130 -20.05 30.95 13.57
CA SER A 130 -19.40 30.48 12.33
C SER A 130 -19.29 28.97 12.05
N LYS A 131 -20.21 28.47 11.23
CA LYS A 131 -20.03 27.28 10.39
C LYS A 131 -18.97 27.58 9.32
N ASP A 132 -17.74 27.13 9.54
CA ASP A 132 -16.74 26.79 8.50
C ASP A 132 -15.52 26.14 9.18
N VAL A 133 -15.76 25.08 9.94
CA VAL A 133 -14.70 24.15 10.36
C VAL A 133 -15.03 22.83 9.69
N ALA A 134 -14.27 22.48 8.65
CA ALA A 134 -14.30 21.15 8.06
C ALA A 134 -14.11 20.14 9.20
N SER A 135 -15.13 19.35 9.49
CA SER A 135 -15.09 18.29 10.49
C SER A 135 -13.84 17.43 10.24
N ASN A 136 -12.98 17.31 11.25
CA ASN A 136 -11.72 16.57 11.23
C ASN A 136 -11.93 15.03 11.19
N ASP A 137 -13.16 14.57 10.87
CA ASP A 137 -13.63 13.18 10.95
C ASP A 137 -13.28 12.35 9.70
N GLY A 138 -12.13 12.62 9.08
CA GLY A 138 -11.68 11.96 7.86
C GLY A 138 -10.74 10.79 8.11
N VAL A 139 -10.76 9.79 7.23
CA VAL A 139 -9.79 8.69 7.25
C VAL A 139 -8.39 9.25 6.96
N LYS A 140 -7.42 8.95 7.83
CA LYS A 140 -6.03 9.37 7.67
C LYS A 140 -5.18 8.20 7.20
N MET A 141 -4.44 8.43 6.13
CA MET A 141 -3.54 7.42 5.58
C MET A 141 -2.15 8.02 5.29
N LEU A 142 -1.11 7.28 5.68
CA LEU A 142 0.29 7.59 5.41
C LEU A 142 0.91 6.44 4.61
N CYS A 143 1.16 6.69 3.33
CA CYS A 143 1.93 5.80 2.47
C CYS A 143 3.42 6.04 2.63
N MET A 144 4.19 4.98 2.81
CA MET A 144 5.65 5.04 2.80
C MET A 144 6.21 4.17 1.67
N GLY A 145 6.81 4.82 0.67
CA GLY A 145 7.49 4.22 -0.48
C GLY A 145 6.60 3.73 -1.63
N GLY A 146 5.27 3.88 -1.53
CA GLY A 146 4.35 3.60 -2.62
C GLY A 146 3.36 4.76 -2.81
N CYS A 147 3.30 5.30 -4.02
CA CYS A 147 2.56 6.55 -4.29
C CYS A 147 1.34 6.30 -5.19
N ALA A 148 1.57 6.03 -6.49
CA ALA A 148 0.52 6.08 -7.50
C ALA A 148 -0.64 5.09 -7.29
N ALA A 149 -0.34 3.84 -6.95
CA ALA A 149 -1.36 2.79 -6.81
C ALA A 149 -2.21 2.97 -5.55
N GLU A 150 -1.56 3.30 -4.42
CA GLU A 150 -2.23 3.51 -3.14
C GLU A 150 -3.08 4.78 -3.16
N HIS A 151 -2.65 5.83 -3.86
CA HIS A 151 -3.43 7.05 -4.04
C HIS A 151 -4.77 6.78 -4.73
N VAL A 152 -4.76 6.07 -5.87
CA VAL A 152 -6.00 5.73 -6.59
C VAL A 152 -6.86 4.74 -5.80
N ALA A 153 -6.25 3.76 -5.14
CA ALA A 153 -6.98 2.80 -4.31
C ALA A 153 -7.65 3.45 -3.10
N PHE A 154 -6.98 4.41 -2.45
CA PHE A 154 -7.52 5.14 -1.31
C PHE A 154 -8.68 6.06 -1.75
N ALA A 155 -8.54 6.75 -2.89
CA ALA A 155 -9.64 7.52 -3.46
C ALA A 155 -10.87 6.66 -3.76
N SER A 156 -10.68 5.45 -4.29
CA SER A 156 -11.75 4.48 -4.50
C SER A 156 -12.43 4.09 -3.18
N TYR A 157 -11.64 3.81 -2.13
CA TYR A 157 -12.17 3.50 -0.80
C TYR A 157 -13.02 4.65 -0.23
N LEU A 158 -12.55 5.90 -0.34
CA LEU A 158 -13.32 7.08 0.10
C LEU A 158 -14.64 7.21 -0.68
N GLN A 159 -14.59 7.07 -2.01
CA GLN A 159 -15.77 7.13 -2.87
C GLN A 159 -16.85 6.10 -2.47
N GLN A 160 -16.43 4.89 -2.11
CA GLN A 160 -17.33 3.80 -1.76
C GLN A 160 -17.93 3.94 -0.37
N THR A 161 -17.12 4.39 0.58
CA THR A 161 -17.52 4.56 1.98
C THR A 161 -18.18 5.90 2.26
N LYS A 162 -18.11 6.85 1.32
CA LYS A 162 -18.56 8.24 1.47
C LYS A 162 -17.82 8.99 2.57
N HIS A 163 -16.66 8.49 2.99
CA HIS A 163 -15.77 9.21 3.90
C HIS A 163 -14.99 10.27 3.15
N SER A 164 -14.64 11.35 3.86
CA SER A 164 -13.53 12.22 3.46
C SER A 164 -12.23 11.68 4.05
N GLY A 165 -11.09 12.07 3.50
CA GLY A 165 -9.81 11.60 4.00
C GLY A 165 -8.62 12.46 3.60
N SER A 166 -7.54 12.28 4.36
CA SER A 166 -6.24 12.88 4.06
C SER A 166 -5.21 11.79 3.80
N LEU A 167 -4.56 11.89 2.65
CA LEU A 167 -3.48 11.00 2.23
C LEU A 167 -2.15 11.75 2.25
N ARG A 168 -1.21 11.24 3.03
CA ARG A 168 0.19 11.68 2.99
C ARG A 168 1.01 10.62 2.27
N LEU A 169 1.72 11.05 1.24
CA LEU A 169 2.62 10.23 0.45
C LEU A 169 4.06 10.60 0.82
N LEU A 170 4.85 9.62 1.27
CA LEU A 170 6.25 9.80 1.65
C LEU A 170 7.12 8.84 0.85
N ASP A 171 8.05 9.36 0.05
CA ASP A 171 8.91 8.56 -0.82
C ASP A 171 10.25 9.26 -1.08
N SER A 172 11.32 8.49 -1.34
CA SER A 172 12.63 9.05 -1.69
C SER A 172 12.67 9.60 -3.12
N ALA A 173 11.88 9.01 -4.02
CA ALA A 173 11.79 9.36 -5.43
C ALA A 173 10.85 10.56 -5.67
N PRO A 174 11.06 11.34 -6.74
CA PRO A 174 10.32 12.59 -7.01
C PRO A 174 8.90 12.36 -7.59
N TRP A 175 8.00 11.72 -6.84
CA TRP A 175 6.64 11.38 -7.29
C TRP A 175 5.67 12.56 -7.43
N LYS A 176 6.10 13.80 -7.17
CA LYS A 176 5.22 14.98 -7.17
C LYS A 176 4.46 15.17 -8.49
N HIS A 177 5.13 14.96 -9.62
CA HIS A 177 4.50 15.09 -10.93
C HIS A 177 3.39 14.05 -11.14
N VAL A 178 3.73 12.77 -10.97
CA VAL A 178 2.80 11.62 -11.11
C VAL A 178 1.59 11.76 -10.19
N THR A 179 1.81 12.12 -8.93
CA THR A 179 0.72 12.29 -7.93
C THR A 179 -0.19 13.47 -8.28
N SER A 180 0.36 14.53 -8.87
CA SER A 180 -0.44 15.67 -9.37
C SER A 180 -1.31 15.28 -10.57
N LEU A 181 -0.76 14.51 -11.52
CA LEU A 181 -1.53 13.98 -12.65
C LEU A 181 -2.69 13.11 -12.19
N LEU A 182 -2.42 12.18 -11.25
CA LEU A 182 -3.44 11.31 -10.67
C LEU A 182 -4.49 12.09 -9.88
N GLN A 183 -4.07 13.05 -9.03
CA GLN A 183 -5.01 13.89 -8.30
C GLN A 183 -5.96 14.62 -9.24
N ASN A 184 -5.44 15.18 -10.34
CA ASN A 184 -6.25 15.84 -11.34
C ASN A 184 -7.28 14.90 -11.97
N GLN A 185 -6.89 13.69 -12.37
CA GLN A 185 -7.82 12.70 -12.93
C GLN A 185 -8.84 12.17 -11.92
N LEU A 186 -8.46 12.06 -10.64
CA LEU A 186 -9.35 11.61 -9.58
C LEU A 186 -10.45 12.63 -9.25
N THR A 187 -10.13 13.92 -9.37
CA THR A 187 -10.98 15.05 -8.93
C THR A 187 -11.62 15.83 -10.08
N THR A 188 -11.38 15.43 -11.32
CA THR A 188 -12.00 16.02 -12.51
C THR A 188 -12.91 15.00 -13.18
N ALA A 189 -14.05 15.46 -13.70
CA ALA A 189 -14.93 14.58 -14.45
C ALA A 189 -14.21 14.07 -15.72
N PRO A 190 -14.27 12.76 -16.05
CA PRO A 190 -13.58 12.19 -17.19
C PRO A 190 -13.90 12.91 -18.51
N PRO A 191 -12.95 12.92 -19.47
CA PRO A 191 -13.19 13.50 -20.78
C PRO A 191 -14.28 12.71 -21.51
N LEU A 192 -15.27 13.42 -22.03
CA LEU A 192 -16.35 12.83 -22.84
C LEU A 192 -16.08 13.02 -24.33
N SER A 193 -16.46 12.02 -25.12
CA SER A 193 -16.56 12.16 -26.57
C SER A 193 -17.53 13.28 -26.95
N LYS A 194 -17.25 14.00 -28.04
CA LYS A 194 -18.16 14.99 -28.62
C LYS A 194 -19.55 14.41 -28.96
N TYR A 195 -19.64 13.08 -29.13
CA TYR A 195 -20.88 12.36 -29.41
C TYR A 195 -21.49 11.66 -28.18
N ALA A 196 -21.01 11.97 -26.96
CA ALA A 196 -21.56 11.38 -25.74
C ALA A 196 -23.07 11.66 -25.61
N SER A 197 -23.82 10.62 -25.22
CA SER A 197 -25.26 10.69 -25.02
C SER A 197 -25.62 11.67 -23.89
N ALA A 198 -26.87 12.14 -23.86
CA ALA A 198 -27.35 12.99 -22.77
C ALA A 198 -27.22 12.30 -21.40
N ALA A 199 -27.47 11.00 -21.33
CA ALA A 199 -27.30 10.21 -20.12
C ALA A 199 -25.83 10.16 -19.65
N ALA A 200 -24.90 9.91 -20.58
CA ALA A 200 -23.46 9.90 -20.27
C ALA A 200 -22.96 11.26 -19.78
N LYS A 201 -23.49 12.36 -20.35
CA LYS A 201 -23.19 13.72 -19.88
C LYS A 201 -23.75 13.99 -18.48
N ALA A 202 -24.96 13.51 -18.20
CA ALA A 202 -25.62 13.70 -16.90
C ALA A 202 -24.97 12.89 -15.77
N SER A 203 -24.40 11.72 -16.07
CA SER A 203 -23.70 10.89 -15.09
C SER A 203 -22.19 11.15 -14.99
N ASN A 204 -21.66 12.11 -15.77
CA ASN A 204 -20.23 12.40 -15.78
C ASN A 204 -19.82 13.13 -14.51
N SER A 205 -19.07 12.44 -13.67
CA SER A 205 -18.61 12.96 -12.38
C SER A 205 -17.19 12.50 -12.12
N CYS A 206 -16.45 13.26 -11.33
CA CYS A 206 -15.15 12.84 -10.82
C CYS A 206 -15.31 11.63 -9.90
N LEU A 207 -14.22 10.88 -9.68
CA LEU A 207 -14.29 9.75 -8.74
C LEU A 207 -14.50 10.25 -7.31
N VAL A 208 -13.76 11.30 -6.93
CA VAL A 208 -13.87 11.95 -5.62
C VAL A 208 -13.88 13.46 -5.77
N GLU A 209 -14.78 14.13 -5.04
CA GLU A 209 -14.80 15.60 -5.00
C GLU A 209 -13.47 16.16 -4.45
N PRO A 210 -13.00 17.34 -4.92
CA PRO A 210 -11.77 17.96 -4.42
C PRO A 210 -11.73 18.14 -2.90
N SER A 211 -12.88 18.34 -2.26
CA SER A 211 -13.00 18.46 -0.80
C SER A 211 -12.98 17.13 -0.06
N GLN A 212 -13.24 16.00 -0.74
CA GLN A 212 -13.30 14.66 -0.15
C GLN A 212 -11.91 14.04 0.05
N LEU A 213 -10.94 14.37 -0.80
CA LEU A 213 -9.58 13.82 -0.74
C LEU A 213 -8.52 14.93 -0.73
N ARG A 214 -7.87 15.11 0.41
CA ARG A 214 -6.68 15.97 0.53
C ARG A 214 -5.41 15.12 0.39
N VAL A 215 -4.52 15.52 -0.51
CA VAL A 215 -3.25 14.81 -0.73
C VAL A 215 -2.06 15.72 -0.48
N THR A 216 -1.06 15.20 0.22
CA THR A 216 0.23 15.87 0.43
C THR A 216 1.35 14.91 0.09
N PHE A 217 2.36 15.39 -0.63
CA PHE A 217 3.56 14.61 -0.97
C PHE A 217 4.79 15.21 -0.30
N THR A 218 5.55 14.35 0.38
CA THR A 218 6.85 14.66 0.99
C THR A 218 7.92 13.80 0.32
N GLN A 219 8.89 14.43 -0.33
CA GLN A 219 10.05 13.70 -0.85
C GLN A 219 11.11 13.57 0.24
N ALA A 220 11.21 12.40 0.87
CA ALA A 220 12.24 12.08 1.85
C ALA A 220 12.41 10.56 1.96
N ASN A 221 13.64 10.13 2.25
CA ASN A 221 13.92 8.73 2.53
C ASN A 221 13.50 8.41 3.97
N VAL A 222 12.54 7.50 4.13
CA VAL A 222 12.02 7.10 5.44
C VAL A 222 13.08 6.49 6.36
N LEU A 223 14.14 5.89 5.78
CA LEU A 223 15.26 5.32 6.52
C LEU A 223 16.25 6.37 7.06
N ASP A 224 16.13 7.63 6.60
CA ASP A 224 16.92 8.77 7.07
C ASP A 224 16.17 9.60 8.13
N LEU A 225 14.87 9.38 8.32
CA LEU A 225 14.07 10.08 9.33
C LEU A 225 14.38 9.59 10.75
N ASP A 226 14.50 10.53 11.68
CA ASP A 226 14.53 10.28 13.11
C ASP A 226 13.11 10.27 13.70
N GLY A 227 13.01 10.22 15.04
CA GLY A 227 11.72 10.18 15.72
C GLY A 227 10.88 11.44 15.47
N ASP A 228 11.50 12.62 15.49
CA ASP A 228 10.80 13.89 15.31
C ASP A 228 10.30 14.04 13.86
N GLY A 229 11.17 13.75 12.88
CA GLY A 229 10.80 13.79 11.47
C GLY A 229 9.67 12.79 11.14
N LEU A 230 9.69 11.59 11.74
CA LEU A 230 8.64 10.60 11.54
C LEU A 230 7.32 11.00 12.24
N SER A 231 7.41 11.58 13.44
CA SER A 231 6.25 12.09 14.18
C SER A 231 5.53 13.19 13.42
N GLU A 232 6.27 14.09 12.75
CA GLU A 232 5.67 15.13 11.89
C GLU A 232 4.88 14.55 10.70
N GLN A 233 5.34 13.43 10.13
CA GLN A 233 4.61 12.77 9.05
C GLN A 233 3.36 12.05 9.55
N VAL A 234 3.44 11.41 10.72
CA VAL A 234 2.36 10.61 11.31
C VAL A 234 1.24 11.49 11.87
N GLY A 235 1.58 12.54 12.63
CA GLY A 235 0.63 13.36 13.36
C GLY A 235 0.19 12.75 14.70
N LEU A 236 -0.87 13.30 15.29
CA LEU A 236 -1.31 12.98 16.66
C LEU A 236 -2.49 12.01 16.72
N GLU A 237 -3.21 11.83 15.61
CA GLU A 237 -4.44 11.04 15.54
C GLU A 237 -4.16 9.67 14.92
N PRO A 238 -4.94 8.62 15.29
CA PRO A 238 -4.79 7.30 14.70
C PRO A 238 -4.79 7.34 13.17
N VAL A 239 -3.85 6.61 12.56
CA VAL A 239 -3.59 6.64 11.12
C VAL A 239 -3.43 5.23 10.56
N LEU A 240 -3.86 5.03 9.32
CA LEU A 240 -3.49 3.86 8.52
C LEU A 240 -2.13 4.10 7.87
N VAL A 241 -1.09 3.42 8.33
CA VAL A 241 0.22 3.41 7.66
C VAL A 241 0.27 2.23 6.69
N THR A 242 0.75 2.47 5.48
CA THR A 242 0.90 1.42 4.46
C THR A 242 2.33 1.28 3.98
N LEU A 243 2.74 0.02 3.82
CA LEU A 243 3.99 -0.39 3.19
C LEU A 243 3.65 -1.40 2.09
N MET A 244 3.42 -0.93 0.87
CA MET A 244 2.94 -1.77 -0.23
C MET A 244 4.00 -1.93 -1.33
N PHE A 245 4.63 -3.11 -1.37
CA PHE A 245 5.76 -3.47 -2.25
C PHE A 245 7.02 -2.64 -1.98
N THR A 246 7.20 -2.21 -0.73
CA THR A 246 8.29 -1.33 -0.29
C THR A 246 9.33 -2.05 0.56
N LEU A 247 8.98 -3.15 1.26
CA LEU A 247 9.91 -3.78 2.21
C LEU A 247 11.17 -4.27 1.50
N ASN A 248 11.02 -4.75 0.27
CA ASN A 248 12.15 -5.18 -0.55
C ASN A 248 13.20 -4.10 -0.77
N GLU A 249 12.76 -2.87 -1.01
CA GLU A 249 13.62 -1.70 -1.18
C GLU A 249 14.27 -1.33 0.15
N LEU A 250 13.48 -1.20 1.23
CA LEU A 250 14.00 -0.85 2.56
C LEU A 250 15.09 -1.81 3.03
N TYR A 251 14.87 -3.13 2.92
CA TYR A 251 15.86 -4.12 3.33
C TYR A 251 17.05 -4.21 2.38
N THR A 252 16.90 -3.87 1.10
CA THR A 252 18.02 -3.89 0.16
C THR A 252 18.93 -2.68 0.33
N GLU A 253 18.36 -1.49 0.46
CA GLU A 253 19.12 -0.24 0.59
C GLU A 253 19.55 0.04 2.03
N GLY A 254 18.62 -0.12 2.98
CA GLY A 254 18.86 0.13 4.40
C GLY A 254 19.52 -1.02 5.15
N GLY A 255 19.43 -2.23 4.60
CA GLY A 255 19.75 -3.45 5.33
C GLY A 255 18.80 -3.67 6.52
N ILE A 256 19.05 -4.74 7.28
CA ILE A 256 18.23 -5.05 8.47
C ILE A 256 18.33 -3.92 9.50
N GLY A 257 19.54 -3.42 9.79
CA GLY A 257 19.75 -2.48 10.89
C GLY A 257 18.95 -1.20 10.75
N ARG A 258 18.99 -0.56 9.58
CA ARG A 258 18.25 0.69 9.35
C ARG A 258 16.75 0.43 9.23
N THR A 259 16.35 -0.66 8.59
CA THR A 259 14.93 -1.02 8.46
C THR A 259 14.30 -1.35 9.81
N THR A 260 14.97 -2.15 10.65
CA THR A 260 14.53 -2.44 12.01
C THR A 260 14.50 -1.18 12.88
N LYS A 261 15.49 -0.29 12.75
CA LYS A 261 15.46 1.02 13.44
C LYS A 261 14.25 1.84 13.01
N PHE A 262 13.98 1.94 11.71
CA PHE A 262 12.80 2.62 11.18
C PHE A 262 11.50 2.04 11.75
N LEU A 263 11.30 0.71 11.69
CA LEU A 263 10.09 0.06 12.19
C LEU A 263 9.90 0.27 13.71
N ARG A 264 10.99 0.29 14.48
CA ARG A 264 10.96 0.62 15.92
C ARG A 264 10.59 2.08 16.15
N ASN A 265 11.19 3.01 15.43
CA ASN A 265 10.85 4.43 15.50
C ASN A 265 9.37 4.65 15.13
N LEU A 266 8.87 3.95 14.11
CA LEU A 266 7.46 3.98 13.73
C LEU A 266 6.57 3.53 14.89
N GLY A 267 6.90 2.41 15.53
CA GLY A 267 6.21 1.94 16.73
C GLY A 267 6.24 2.95 17.89
N LEU A 268 7.33 3.70 18.05
CA LEU A 268 7.44 4.73 19.08
C LEU A 268 6.54 5.95 18.82
N VAL A 269 6.41 6.39 17.55
CA VAL A 269 5.71 7.64 17.21
C VAL A 269 4.23 7.47 16.84
N LEU A 270 3.81 6.29 16.40
CA LEU A 270 2.42 6.05 15.99
C LEU A 270 1.44 6.24 17.16
N PRO A 271 0.34 6.98 17.02
CA PRO A 271 -0.72 7.03 18.02
C PRO A 271 -1.31 5.64 18.31
N THR A 272 -1.76 5.42 19.55
CA THR A 272 -2.42 4.15 19.93
C THR A 272 -3.64 3.88 19.03
N GLY A 273 -3.87 2.62 18.67
CA GLY A 273 -4.93 2.23 17.75
C GLY A 273 -4.61 2.40 16.26
N SER A 274 -3.49 3.05 15.89
CA SER A 274 -3.04 3.13 14.49
C SER A 274 -2.83 1.75 13.87
N LEU A 275 -3.00 1.69 12.56
CA LEU A 275 -2.87 0.46 11.78
C LEU A 275 -1.59 0.50 10.95
N LEU A 276 -0.93 -0.65 10.82
CA LEU A 276 0.15 -0.88 9.87
C LEU A 276 -0.27 -2.00 8.92
N LEU A 277 -0.51 -1.65 7.66
CA LEU A 277 -0.85 -2.59 6.60
C LEU A 277 0.35 -2.80 5.68
N VAL A 278 0.82 -4.05 5.64
CA VAL A 278 1.92 -4.47 4.77
C VAL A 278 1.37 -5.34 3.66
N VAL A 279 1.66 -4.99 2.41
CA VAL A 279 1.35 -5.80 1.23
C VAL A 279 2.61 -5.95 0.40
N ASP A 280 3.19 -7.15 0.26
CA ASP A 280 4.43 -7.32 -0.52
C ASP A 280 4.38 -8.59 -1.37
N SER A 281 5.39 -8.82 -2.19
CA SER A 281 5.59 -10.09 -2.87
C SER A 281 5.79 -11.24 -1.86
N PRO A 282 5.28 -12.45 -2.13
CA PRO A 282 5.54 -13.61 -1.28
C PRO A 282 6.74 -14.43 -1.77
N GLY A 283 7.28 -15.27 -0.90
CA GLY A 283 8.32 -16.25 -1.23
C GLY A 283 9.72 -15.67 -1.43
N SER A 284 10.52 -16.29 -2.29
CA SER A 284 11.95 -15.96 -2.49
C SER A 284 12.22 -14.56 -3.08
N TYR A 285 11.17 -13.87 -3.54
CA TYR A 285 11.25 -12.46 -3.93
C TYR A 285 11.34 -11.52 -2.73
N SER A 286 11.00 -12.00 -1.53
CA SER A 286 11.00 -11.25 -0.27
C SER A 286 12.01 -11.81 0.70
N GLU A 287 13.28 -11.76 0.33
CA GLU A 287 14.40 -12.19 1.16
C GLU A 287 15.47 -11.10 1.30
N ALA A 288 15.95 -10.87 2.51
CA ALA A 288 17.08 -10.00 2.83
C ALA A 288 18.32 -10.83 3.22
N ALA A 289 19.51 -10.42 2.81
CA ALA A 289 20.77 -11.08 3.17
C ALA A 289 21.30 -10.57 4.52
N VAL A 290 21.80 -11.48 5.34
CA VAL A 290 22.17 -11.24 6.75
C VAL A 290 23.56 -11.79 7.03
N GLY A 291 24.38 -10.97 7.69
CA GLY A 291 25.72 -11.32 8.14
C GLY A 291 26.75 -11.47 7.01
N LYS A 292 28.00 -11.76 7.39
CA LYS A 292 29.12 -11.95 6.44
C LYS A 292 28.91 -13.13 5.48
N GLU A 293 28.10 -14.11 5.90
CA GLU A 293 27.77 -15.32 5.14
C GLU A 293 26.58 -15.13 4.17
N LYS A 294 25.99 -13.92 4.10
CA LYS A 294 24.83 -13.59 3.23
C LYS A 294 23.66 -14.57 3.37
N LYS A 295 23.40 -15.07 4.58
CA LYS A 295 22.25 -15.94 4.84
C LYS A 295 20.97 -15.18 4.57
N ARG A 296 20.06 -15.75 3.80
CA ARG A 296 18.82 -15.09 3.39
C ARG A 296 17.69 -15.40 4.35
N TYR A 297 16.94 -14.38 4.74
CA TYR A 297 15.80 -14.47 5.63
C TYR A 297 14.56 -13.89 4.94
N PRO A 298 13.40 -14.56 5.03
CA PRO A 298 12.15 -14.00 4.54
C PRO A 298 11.85 -12.66 5.22
N MET A 299 11.48 -11.64 4.45
CA MET A 299 11.20 -10.29 4.98
C MET A 299 10.00 -10.28 5.92
N GLN A 300 9.01 -11.16 5.68
CA GLN A 300 7.92 -11.40 6.63
C GLN A 300 8.44 -11.86 7.99
N TRP A 301 9.43 -12.76 8.00
CA TRP A 301 10.03 -13.23 9.23
C TRP A 301 10.76 -12.08 9.96
N LEU A 302 11.50 -11.25 9.23
CA LEU A 302 12.18 -10.07 9.80
C LEU A 302 11.18 -9.04 10.35
N LEU A 303 10.08 -8.82 9.64
CA LEU A 303 8.98 -7.95 10.08
C LEU A 303 8.34 -8.51 11.36
N ASN A 304 7.94 -9.79 11.36
CA ASN A 304 7.33 -10.43 12.52
C ASN A 304 8.27 -10.42 13.74
N HIS A 305 9.56 -10.70 13.52
CA HIS A 305 10.56 -10.64 14.58
C HIS A 305 10.70 -9.23 15.17
N THR A 306 10.63 -8.20 14.32
CA THR A 306 10.74 -6.80 14.77
C THR A 306 9.48 -6.32 15.50
N LEU A 307 8.29 -6.69 15.02
CA LEU A 307 7.02 -6.18 15.55
C LEU A 307 6.48 -7.01 16.73
N MET A 308 6.67 -8.33 16.71
CA MET A 308 5.99 -9.25 17.63
C MET A 308 6.93 -9.94 18.63
N GLU A 309 8.17 -10.25 18.23
CA GLU A 309 9.09 -11.05 19.06
C GLU A 309 10.12 -10.19 19.83
N SER A 310 10.39 -8.98 19.33
CA SER A 310 11.27 -8.04 20.01
C SER A 310 10.51 -7.32 21.12
N GLU A 311 10.96 -7.45 22.37
CA GLU A 311 10.46 -6.60 23.44
C GLU A 311 10.88 -5.15 23.20
N THR A 312 9.89 -4.27 23.01
CA THR A 312 10.10 -2.83 22.89
C THR A 312 9.31 -2.10 23.98
N PRO A 313 9.98 -1.38 24.91
CA PRO A 313 9.29 -0.62 25.93
C PRO A 313 8.35 0.44 25.32
N GLY A 314 7.15 0.58 25.88
CA GLY A 314 6.21 1.67 25.57
C GLY A 314 5.11 1.32 24.55
N TYR A 315 5.20 0.20 23.83
CA TYR A 315 4.12 -0.24 22.93
C TYR A 315 4.14 -1.74 22.66
N THR A 316 3.00 -2.27 22.22
CA THR A 316 2.86 -3.62 21.68
C THR A 316 2.13 -3.60 20.34
N TRP A 317 2.39 -4.60 19.51
CA TRP A 317 1.65 -4.83 18.27
C TRP A 317 0.71 -6.02 18.42
N GLU A 318 -0.51 -5.84 17.93
CA GLU A 318 -1.50 -6.89 17.75
C GLU A 318 -1.60 -7.21 16.25
N ARG A 319 -1.49 -8.48 15.87
CA ARG A 319 -1.72 -8.90 14.49
C ARG A 319 -3.20 -9.20 14.28
N LEU A 320 -3.83 -8.44 13.40
CA LEU A 320 -5.27 -8.52 13.10
C LEU A 320 -5.54 -9.51 11.96
N GLU A 321 -4.82 -9.36 10.84
CA GLU A 321 -4.95 -10.24 9.67
C GLU A 321 -3.59 -10.65 9.11
N SER A 322 -3.52 -11.82 8.48
CA SER A 322 -2.29 -12.36 7.91
C SER A 322 -2.61 -13.37 6.81
N GLU A 323 -2.10 -13.13 5.61
CA GLU A 323 -2.26 -13.95 4.43
C GLU A 323 -0.88 -14.10 3.76
N ASP A 324 -0.31 -15.30 3.78
CA ASP A 324 1.09 -15.53 3.34
C ASP A 324 1.27 -15.51 1.82
N SER A 325 0.19 -15.75 1.05
CA SER A 325 0.24 -15.78 -0.42
C SER A 325 -1.14 -15.83 -1.05
N VAL A 326 -1.60 -14.71 -1.60
CA VAL A 326 -2.86 -14.53 -2.31
C VAL A 326 -2.62 -14.17 -3.78
N TRP A 327 -3.40 -14.75 -4.68
CA TRP A 327 -3.43 -14.36 -6.09
C TRP A 327 -4.51 -13.32 -6.34
N PHE A 328 -4.11 -12.13 -6.78
CA PHE A 328 -5.01 -11.17 -7.41
C PHE A 328 -5.03 -11.43 -8.92
N ARG A 329 -6.19 -11.89 -9.40
CA ARG A 329 -6.43 -12.10 -10.84
C ARG A 329 -7.28 -10.96 -11.38
N LEU A 330 -6.82 -10.35 -12.47
CA LEU A 330 -7.57 -9.33 -13.18
C LEU A 330 -8.86 -9.94 -13.73
N PRO A 331 -10.02 -9.32 -13.47
CA PRO A 331 -11.27 -9.76 -14.06
C PRO A 331 -11.27 -9.66 -15.58
N GLU A 332 -11.98 -10.59 -16.22
CA GLU A 332 -12.14 -10.59 -17.67
C GLU A 332 -12.94 -9.38 -18.15
N GLY A 333 -12.67 -8.92 -19.37
CA GLY A 333 -13.40 -7.82 -20.00
C GLY A 333 -12.99 -6.41 -19.56
N LEU A 334 -11.99 -6.27 -18.69
CA LEU A 334 -11.34 -4.98 -18.44
C LEU A 334 -10.48 -4.57 -19.64
N THR A 335 -10.49 -3.28 -19.97
CA THR A 335 -9.72 -2.72 -21.08
C THR A 335 -8.65 -1.76 -20.57
N TYR A 336 -7.43 -1.90 -21.10
CA TYR A 336 -6.32 -0.98 -20.84
C TYR A 336 -5.40 -0.93 -22.08
N PRO A 337 -4.69 0.18 -22.37
CA PRO A 337 -3.90 0.30 -23.61
C PRO A 337 -2.79 -0.73 -23.78
N ILE A 338 -2.35 -1.36 -22.70
CA ILE A 338 -1.38 -2.45 -22.71
C ILE A 338 -1.87 -3.64 -21.89
N GLN A 339 -1.29 -4.81 -22.14
CA GLN A 339 -1.59 -6.00 -21.36
C GLN A 339 -1.16 -5.81 -19.90
N LEU A 340 -2.12 -5.92 -19.00
CA LEU A 340 -1.90 -5.96 -17.56
C LEU A 340 -1.66 -7.40 -17.09
N GLU A 341 -0.98 -7.55 -15.97
CA GLU A 341 -0.58 -8.84 -15.41
C GLU A 341 -1.25 -9.08 -14.07
N ASN A 342 -1.60 -10.35 -13.81
CA ASN A 342 -1.97 -10.81 -12.49
C ASN A 342 -0.81 -10.64 -11.52
N MET A 343 -1.13 -10.47 -10.24
CA MET A 343 -0.11 -10.34 -9.21
C MET A 343 -0.37 -11.27 -8.06
N ARG A 344 0.69 -11.61 -7.35
CA ARG A 344 0.64 -12.41 -6.13
C ARG A 344 1.24 -11.58 -5.01
N TYR A 345 0.55 -11.55 -3.87
CA TYR A 345 0.96 -10.77 -2.72
C TYR A 345 0.82 -11.57 -1.43
N GLN A 346 1.53 -11.17 -0.40
CA GLN A 346 1.21 -11.47 1.00
C GLN A 346 0.64 -10.20 1.63
N MET A 347 -0.20 -10.34 2.66
CA MET A 347 -0.80 -9.22 3.36
C MET A 347 -0.75 -9.46 4.87
N HIS A 348 -0.33 -8.46 5.63
CA HIS A 348 -0.27 -8.50 7.09
C HIS A 348 -0.76 -7.17 7.65
N LEU A 349 -1.78 -7.22 8.51
CA LEU A 349 -2.35 -6.06 9.17
C LEU A 349 -2.06 -6.14 10.67
N TYR A 350 -1.53 -5.04 11.21
CA TYR A 350 -1.22 -4.89 12.62
C TYR A 350 -1.88 -3.65 13.21
N ARG A 351 -2.19 -3.70 14.50
CA ARG A 351 -2.66 -2.57 15.31
C ARG A 351 -1.67 -2.32 16.44
N ILE A 352 -1.34 -1.06 16.68
CA ILE A 352 -0.45 -0.68 17.78
C ILE A 352 -1.24 -0.33 19.04
N HIS A 353 -0.72 -0.73 20.19
CA HIS A 353 -1.23 -0.36 21.51
C HIS A 353 -0.12 0.31 22.30
N LYS A 354 -0.35 1.53 22.80
CA LYS A 354 0.58 2.19 23.72
C LYS A 354 0.39 1.66 25.13
N LEU A 355 1.49 1.37 25.80
CA LEU A 355 1.47 1.02 27.22
C LEU A 355 1.44 2.33 28.01
N THR A 356 0.33 2.59 28.68
CA THR A 356 0.15 3.71 29.61
C THR A 356 1.00 3.57 30.85
#